data_AF-A0A378W8J2-F1
#
_entry.id   AF-A0A378W8J2-F1
#
_cell.length_a   1.000
_cell.length_b   1.000
_cell.length_c   1.000
_cell.angle_alpha   90.00
_cell.angle_beta   90.00
_cell.angle_gamma   90.00
#
_symmetry.space_group_name_H-M   'P 1'
#
loop_
_entity.id
_entity.type
_entity.pdbx_description
1 polymer ?
#
loop_
_entity_poly.entity_id
_entity_poly.type
_entity_poly.pdbx_seq_one_letter_code
_entity_poly.pdbx_strand_id
1 'polypeptide(L)'
;MRTTERGLPVALRLDPVELKKPPAQLAEEIMALCRLSAARAQVQRRRELVEKGYSASIIDPLRLASEDELARAEDAVLGGEDDLPTTWGRSV
;
A
#
# COMPACT_ATOMS: atom_id res chain seq x y z
N MET A 1 -3.47 8.45 2.18
CA MET A 1 -2.21 8.99 2.74
C MET A 1 -1.18 9.18 1.63
N ARG A 2 -0.04 9.82 1.90
CA ARG A 2 1.06 9.98 0.93
C ARG A 2 2.39 9.61 1.58
N THR A 3 3.23 8.88 0.85
CA THR A 3 4.55 8.43 1.30
C THR A 3 5.64 8.82 0.32
N THR A 4 6.89 8.78 0.78
CA THR A 4 8.07 8.69 -0.08
C THR A 4 8.16 7.31 -0.73
N GLU A 5 9.08 7.15 -1.70
CA GLU A 5 9.39 5.87 -2.35
C GLU A 5 9.94 4.80 -1.38
N ARG A 6 10.39 5.21 -0.19
CA ARG A 6 10.84 4.32 0.89
C ARG A 6 9.77 4.06 1.95
N GLY A 7 8.55 4.55 1.75
CA GLY A 7 7.45 4.35 2.69
C GLY A 7 7.43 5.27 3.89
N LEU A 8 8.27 6.32 3.92
CA LEU A 8 8.16 7.35 4.97
C LEU A 8 6.87 8.17 4.75
N PRO A 9 5.95 8.26 5.72
CA PRO A 9 4.74 9.05 5.58
C PRO A 9 5.06 10.54 5.55
N VAL A 10 4.53 11.24 4.54
CA VAL A 10 4.67 12.70 4.39
C VAL A 10 3.33 13.43 4.53
N ALA A 11 2.21 12.70 4.44
CA ALA A 11 0.88 13.22 4.75
C ALA A 11 -0.06 12.06 5.13
N LEU A 12 -0.84 12.26 6.19
CA LEU A 12 -1.82 11.31 6.69
C LEU A 12 -3.15 12.02 6.96
N ARG A 13 -4.25 11.39 6.57
CA ARG A 13 -5.61 11.80 6.95
C ARG A 13 -6.25 10.61 7.64
N LEU A 14 -6.70 10.82 8.86
CA LEU A 14 -7.42 9.84 9.65
C LEU A 14 -8.87 10.29 9.80
N ASP A 15 -9.81 9.36 9.72
CA ASP A 15 -11.17 9.61 10.18
C ASP A 15 -11.17 9.69 11.73
N PRO A 16 -11.89 10.63 12.36
CA PRO A 16 -11.98 10.69 13.82
C PRO A 16 -12.40 9.37 14.50
N VAL A 17 -13.14 8.49 13.81
CA VAL A 17 -13.51 7.17 14.33
C VAL A 17 -12.29 6.29 14.59
N GLU A 18 -11.25 6.39 13.75
CA GLU A 18 -10.02 5.61 13.83
C GLU A 18 -9.22 5.92 15.11
N LEU A 19 -9.34 7.15 15.62
CA LEU A 19 -8.68 7.59 16.86
C LEU A 19 -9.22 6.89 18.11
N LYS A 20 -10.34 6.18 18.01
CA LYS A 20 -10.91 5.39 19.11
C LYS A 20 -10.24 4.01 19.23
N LYS A 21 -9.47 3.58 18.22
CA LYS A 21 -8.74 2.31 18.26
C LYS A 21 -7.61 2.36 19.30
N PRO A 22 -7.20 1.21 19.87
CA PRO A 22 -5.99 1.12 20.67
C PRO A 22 -4.79 1.75 19.93
N PRO A 23 -3.97 2.61 20.58
CA PRO A 23 -2.89 3.33 19.88
C PRO A 23 -1.90 2.42 19.14
N ALA A 24 -1.57 1.26 19.72
CA ALA A 24 -0.69 0.29 19.09
C ALA A 24 -1.31 -0.32 17.83
N GLN A 25 -2.61 -0.62 17.84
CA GLN A 25 -3.32 -1.13 16.68
C GLN A 25 -3.32 -0.09 15.55
N LEU A 26 -3.70 1.15 15.86
CA LEU A 26 -3.72 2.23 14.87
C LEU A 26 -2.32 2.49 14.29
N ALA A 27 -1.27 2.44 15.11
CA ALA A 27 0.10 2.60 14.65
C ALA A 27 0.50 1.49 13.65
N GLU A 28 0.17 0.23 13.95
CA GLU A 28 0.44 -0.89 13.04
C GLU A 28 -0.32 -0.75 11.70
N GLU A 29 -1.60 -0.35 11.74
CA GLU A 29 -2.40 -0.11 10.54
C GLU A 29 -1.81 1.02 9.68
N ILE A 30 -1.42 2.14 10.30
CA ILE A 30 -0.76 3.25 9.59
C ILE A 30 0.55 2.77 8.97
N MET A 31 1.38 2.02 9.70
CA MET A 31 2.65 1.51 9.19
C MET A 31 2.45 0.47 8.09
N ALA A 32 1.40 -0.33 8.14
CA ALA A 32 1.02 -1.26 7.07
C ALA A 32 0.63 -0.50 5.80
N LEU A 33 -0.19 0.54 5.91
CA LEU A 33 -0.55 1.41 4.80
C LEU A 33 0.68 2.18 4.24
N CYS A 34 1.64 2.56 5.09
CA CYS A 34 2.93 3.14 4.67
C CYS A 34 3.69 2.19 3.75
N ARG A 35 3.86 0.94 4.19
CA ARG A 35 4.58 -0.09 3.44
C ARG A 35 3.87 -0.39 2.12
N LEU A 36 2.55 -0.51 2.13
CA LEU A 36 1.77 -0.75 0.91
C LEU A 36 1.89 0.40 -0.10
N SER A 37 1.77 1.65 0.37
CA SER A 37 1.96 2.84 -0.47
C SER A 37 3.36 2.89 -1.10
N ALA A 38 4.39 2.49 -0.35
CA ALA A 38 5.75 2.38 -0.87
C ALA A 38 5.87 1.31 -1.96
N ALA A 39 5.31 0.12 -1.73
CA ALA A 39 5.34 -0.98 -2.71
C ALA A 39 4.68 -0.56 -4.04
N ARG A 40 3.53 0.12 -3.98
CA ARG A 40 2.86 0.67 -5.17
C ARG A 40 3.75 1.65 -5.94
N ALA A 41 4.41 2.57 -5.24
CA ALA A 41 5.32 3.53 -5.87
C ALA A 41 6.54 2.85 -6.50
N GLN A 42 7.09 1.82 -5.85
CA GLN A 42 8.23 1.05 -6.37
C GLN A 42 7.88 0.23 -7.61
N VAL A 43 6.71 -0.41 -7.62
CA VAL A 43 6.20 -1.11 -8.82
C VAL A 43 5.98 -0.13 -9.96
N GLN A 44 5.35 1.01 -9.71
CA GLN A 44 5.18 2.06 -10.72
C GLN A 44 6.54 2.53 -11.25
N ARG A 45 7.52 2.73 -10.37
CA ARG A 45 8.88 3.10 -10.76
C ARG A 45 9.55 2.02 -11.61
N ARG A 46 9.35 0.74 -11.30
CA ARG A 46 9.86 -0.38 -12.08
C ARG A 46 9.29 -0.33 -13.50
N ARG A 47 7.98 -0.11 -13.65
CA ARG A 47 7.30 0.04 -14.96
C ARG A 47 7.88 1.20 -15.78
N GLU A 48 8.04 2.37 -15.16
CA GLU A 48 8.65 3.54 -15.83
C GLU A 48 10.07 3.29 -16.35
N LEU A 49 10.89 2.51 -15.63
CA LEU A 49 12.25 2.18 -16.05
C LEU A 49 12.23 1.22 -17.25
N VAL A 50 11.33 0.22 -17.24
CA VAL A 50 11.15 -0.69 -18.37
C VAL A 50 10.68 0.08 -19.61
N GLU A 51 9.70 0.98 -19.47
CA GLU A 51 9.20 1.82 -20.58
C GLU A 51 10.29 2.72 -21.18
N LYS A 52 11.24 3.19 -20.36
CA LYS A 52 12.40 3.96 -20.81
C LYS A 52 13.50 3.11 -21.46
N GLY A 53 13.31 1.79 -21.55
CA GLY A 53 14.24 0.86 -22.19
C GLY A 53 15.40 0.39 -21.30
N TYR A 54 15.35 0.59 -19.98
CA TYR A 54 16.35 0.04 -19.07
C TYR A 54 16.22 -1.48 -18.97
N SER A 55 17.35 -2.18 -18.99
CA SER A 55 17.40 -3.65 -18.85
C SER A 55 17.19 -4.11 -17.42
N ALA A 56 16.76 -5.37 -17.25
CA ALA A 56 16.64 -6.01 -15.95
C ALA A 56 17.93 -5.93 -15.12
N SER A 57 19.10 -6.05 -15.76
CA SER A 57 20.41 -5.92 -15.10
C SER A 57 20.65 -4.56 -14.42
N ILE A 58 19.98 -3.49 -14.86
CA ILE A 58 20.04 -2.17 -14.22
C ILE A 58 18.96 -2.04 -13.14
N ILE A 59 17.79 -2.62 -13.36
CA ILE A 59 16.62 -2.47 -12.49
C ILE A 59 16.73 -3.36 -11.25
N ASP A 60 17.17 -4.60 -11.39
CA ASP A 60 17.18 -5.59 -10.31
C ASP A 60 18.06 -5.19 -9.10
N PRO A 61 19.25 -4.56 -9.28
CA PRO A 61 20.03 -4.04 -8.17
C PRO A 61 19.33 -2.97 -7.32
N LEU A 62 18.31 -2.28 -7.86
CA LEU A 62 17.54 -1.27 -7.13
C LEU A 62 16.62 -1.87 -6.07
N ARG A 63 16.36 -3.18 -6.12
CA ARG A 63 15.49 -3.92 -5.18
C ARG A 63 14.12 -3.25 -5.00
N LEU A 64 13.54 -2.77 -6.10
CA LEU A 64 12.16 -2.28 -6.13
C LEU A 64 11.21 -3.47 -5.98
N ALA A 65 10.11 -3.28 -5.25
CA ALA A 65 9.06 -4.28 -5.15
C ALA A 65 8.59 -4.77 -6.53
N SER A 66 8.35 -6.07 -6.62
CA SER A 66 7.71 -6.74 -7.75
C SER A 66 6.18 -6.67 -7.67
N GLU A 67 5.52 -6.99 -8.78
CA GLU A 67 4.06 -7.08 -8.84
C GLU A 67 3.51 -8.12 -7.85
N ASP A 68 4.17 -9.27 -7.72
CA ASP A 68 3.77 -10.34 -6.80
C ASP A 68 3.95 -9.95 -5.32
N GLU A 69 4.99 -9.16 -5.01
CA GLU A 69 5.18 -8.60 -3.67
C GLU A 69 4.12 -7.55 -3.35
N LEU A 70 3.77 -6.72 -4.33
CA LEU A 70 2.68 -5.77 -4.17
C LEU A 70 1.35 -6.48 -3.96
N ALA A 71 1.01 -7.48 -4.77
CA ALA A 71 -0.24 -8.23 -4.65
C ALA A 71 -0.38 -8.89 -3.26
N ARG A 72 0.70 -9.50 -2.74
CA ARG A 72 0.72 -10.05 -1.38
C ARG A 72 0.56 -8.98 -0.30
N ALA A 73 1.16 -7.81 -0.48
CA ALA A 73 1.02 -6.70 0.45
C ALA A 73 -0.40 -6.10 0.42
N GLU A 74 -1.05 -6.07 -0.74
CA GLU A 74 -2.44 -5.65 -0.89
C GLU A 74 -3.38 -6.63 -0.19
N ASP A 75 -3.20 -7.93 -0.41
CA ASP A 75 -3.99 -8.96 0.27
C ASP A 75 -3.83 -8.90 1.80
N ALA A 76 -2.61 -8.74 2.30
CA ALA A 76 -2.36 -8.64 3.74
C ALA A 76 -3.00 -7.41 4.41
N VAL A 77 -3.19 -6.31 3.67
CA VAL A 77 -3.72 -5.04 4.20
C VAL A 77 -5.22 -4.89 3.93
N LEU A 78 -5.70 -5.36 2.78
CA LEU A 78 -7.07 -5.15 2.30
C LEU A 78 -7.90 -6.44 2.27
N GLY A 79 -7.28 -7.62 2.21
CA GLY A 79 -7.97 -8.92 2.22
C GLY A 79 -8.65 -9.26 3.56
N GLY A 80 -8.34 -8.50 4.62
CA GLY A 80 -9.09 -8.53 5.88
C GLY A 80 -10.41 -7.74 5.87
N GLU A 81 -10.70 -6.98 4.82
CA GLU A 81 -11.93 -6.19 4.66
C GLU A 81 -13.12 -6.99 4.07
N ASP A 82 -13.09 -8.33 4.10
CA ASP A 82 -14.25 -9.17 3.71
C ASP A 82 -15.41 -9.12 4.72
N ASP A 83 -15.31 -8.31 5.77
CA ASP A 83 -16.41 -7.97 6.69
C ASP A 83 -17.12 -6.66 6.26
N LEU A 84 -17.29 -6.46 4.96
CA LEU A 84 -18.18 -5.41 4.44
C LEU A 84 -19.61 -5.70 4.94
N PRO A 85 -20.28 -4.75 5.62
CA PRO A 85 -21.64 -4.96 6.09
C PRO A 85 -22.57 -5.31 4.93
N THR A 86 -23.31 -6.41 5.06
CA THR A 86 -24.34 -6.89 4.11
C THR A 86 -25.46 -5.86 3.86
N THR A 87 -25.43 -4.72 4.54
CA THR A 87 -26.42 -3.63 4.47
C THR A 87 -26.33 -2.78 3.20
N TRP A 88 -25.30 -2.97 2.36
CA TRP A 88 -25.19 -2.30 1.07
C TRP A 88 -25.96 -3.04 -0.04
N GLY A 89 -26.56 -4.20 0.27
CA GLY A 89 -27.42 -4.99 -0.61
C GLY A 89 -28.92 -4.68 -0.53
N ARG A 90 -29.33 -3.40 -0.43
CA ARG A 90 -30.72 -3.03 -0.71
C ARG A 90 -30.82 -2.41 -2.10
N SER A 91 -31.08 -3.26 -3.10
CA SER A 91 -31.72 -2.81 -4.34
C SER A 91 -33.10 -2.24 -3.99
N VAL A 92 -33.30 -0.97 -4.34
CA VAL A 92 -34.63 -0.46 -4.71
C VAL A 92 -34.94 -0.87 -6.13
#